data_AF-A0A7S3C6A7-F1
#
_entry.id   AF-A0A7S3C6A7-F1
#
_cell.length_a   1.000
_cell.length_b   1.000
_cell.length_c   1.000
_cell.angle_alpha   90.00
_cell.angle_beta   90.00
_cell.angle_gamma   90.00
#
_symmetry.space_group_name_H-M   'P 1'
#
loop_
_entity.id
_entity.type
_entity.pdbx_description
1 polymer ?
#
loop_
_entity_poly.entity_id
_entity_poly.type
_entity_poly.pdbx_seq_one_letter_code
_entity_poly.pdbx_strand_id
1 'polypeptide(L)'
;MIHDDELVEHAMVYGEHKGIPKSQIAQQIARGGDVVLRLDVQGAATVRKMLPQAVSVFITAESEAALAQRLVGRKTEPPSRLLERVATARGELTHMDEFDYVVCNSAGQMERTVHELCAIIDAEKLRLRERSYDL
;
A
#
# COMPACT_ATOMS: atom_id res chain seq x y z
N MET A 1 -17.88 25.62 18.94
CA MET A 1 -16.52 25.11 19.17
C MET A 1 -16.53 23.66 18.75
N ILE A 2 -16.06 23.40 17.54
CA ILE A 2 -15.87 22.05 17.01
C ILE A 2 -14.47 21.65 17.47
N HIS A 3 -14.34 20.52 18.15
CA HIS A 3 -13.06 20.00 18.62
C HIS A 3 -12.26 19.50 17.41
N ASP A 4 -11.08 20.06 17.21
CA ASP A 4 -10.16 19.84 16.07
C ASP A 4 -9.44 18.48 16.09
N ASP A 5 -10.06 17.42 16.63
CA ASP A 5 -9.42 16.08 16.76
C ASP A 5 -10.26 14.92 16.21
N GLU A 6 -11.43 15.20 15.61
CA GLU A 6 -12.32 14.15 15.05
C GLU A 6 -12.28 14.06 13.51
N LEU A 7 -11.48 14.90 12.84
CA LEU A 7 -11.42 14.97 11.39
C LEU A 7 -10.03 14.57 10.89
N VAL A 8 -9.95 13.39 10.26
CA VAL A 8 -8.83 13.03 9.38
C VAL A 8 -9.00 13.80 8.07
N GLU A 9 -8.76 15.10 8.11
CA GLU A 9 -8.71 15.90 6.90
C GLU A 9 -7.35 15.75 6.21
N HIS A 10 -7.43 15.46 4.91
CA HIS A 10 -6.38 15.60 3.90
C HIS A 10 -5.25 14.56 3.82
N ALA A 11 -5.58 13.27 3.90
CA ALA A 11 -4.79 12.26 3.19
C ALA A 11 -5.40 12.04 1.80
N MET A 12 -4.83 12.67 0.76
CA MET A 12 -5.19 12.40 -0.65
C MET A 12 -4.86 10.93 -0.95
N VAL A 13 -5.84 10.06 -0.79
CA VAL A 13 -5.76 8.64 -1.16
C VAL A 13 -6.41 8.50 -2.53
N TYR A 14 -5.57 8.45 -3.57
CA TYR A 14 -5.96 8.36 -4.98
C TYR A 14 -6.81 9.53 -5.50
N GLY A 15 -6.59 9.92 -6.75
CA GLY A 15 -7.33 10.97 -7.46
C GLY A 15 -8.84 10.71 -7.70
N GLU A 16 -9.50 9.95 -6.83
CA GLU A 16 -10.96 9.90 -6.70
C GLU A 16 -11.33 10.16 -5.24
N HIS A 17 -12.26 11.09 -5.01
CA HIS A 17 -12.69 11.59 -3.70
C HIS A 17 -13.36 10.51 -2.81
N LYS A 18 -12.62 9.49 -2.37
CA LYS A 18 -13.11 8.44 -1.46
C LYS A 18 -12.02 8.02 -0.48
N GLY A 19 -11.68 8.91 0.45
CA GLY A 19 -10.93 8.52 1.64
C GLY A 19 -11.73 7.49 2.44
N ILE A 20 -11.10 6.38 2.84
CA ILE A 20 -11.74 5.41 3.74
C ILE A 20 -11.69 6.03 5.15
N PRO A 21 -12.84 6.26 5.82
CA PRO A 21 -12.85 6.88 7.14
C PRO A 21 -12.07 6.04 8.15
N LYS A 22 -11.27 6.70 9.01
CA LYS A 22 -10.53 6.06 10.13
C LYS A 22 -11.43 5.17 10.98
N SER A 23 -12.67 5.64 11.21
CA SER A 23 -13.71 4.92 11.95
C SER A 23 -14.10 3.57 11.32
N GLN A 24 -14.11 3.47 9.98
CA GLN A 24 -14.40 2.22 9.29
C GLN A 24 -13.25 1.22 9.48
N ILE A 25 -12.00 1.68 9.42
CA ILE A 25 -10.81 0.85 9.69
C ILE A 25 -10.83 0.37 11.15
N ALA A 26 -11.05 1.29 12.09
CA ALA A 26 -11.16 1.02 13.52
C ALA A 26 -12.24 -0.02 13.83
N GLN A 27 -13.41 0.10 13.20
CA GLN A 27 -14.51 -0.83 13.40
C GLN A 27 -14.18 -2.25 12.90
N GLN A 28 -13.49 -2.39 11.77
CA GLN A 28 -13.10 -3.72 11.27
C GLN A 28 -12.04 -4.37 12.17
N ILE A 29 -11.06 -3.59 12.61
CA ILE A 29 -10.02 -4.07 13.53
C ILE A 29 -10.63 -4.46 14.89
N ALA A 30 -11.56 -3.65 15.42
CA ALA A 30 -12.27 -3.95 16.67
C ALA A 30 -13.11 -5.25 16.60
N ARG A 31 -13.47 -5.70 15.39
CA ARG A 31 -14.16 -6.99 15.16
C ARG A 31 -13.19 -8.17 14.98
N GLY A 32 -11.89 -7.96 15.13
CA GLY A 32 -10.84 -8.96 14.92
C GLY A 32 -10.57 -9.26 13.44
N GLY A 33 -10.98 -8.38 12.52
CA GLY A 33 -10.74 -8.53 11.10
C GLY A 33 -9.46 -7.84 10.63
N ASP A 34 -8.86 -8.37 9.57
CA ASP A 34 -7.74 -7.71 8.88
C ASP A 34 -8.24 -6.71 7.85
N VAL A 35 -7.55 -5.57 7.74
CA VAL A 35 -7.83 -4.54 6.73
C VAL A 35 -6.66 -4.44 5.75
N VAL A 36 -6.94 -4.69 4.48
CA VAL A 36 -5.95 -4.56 3.39
C VAL A 36 -6.21 -3.28 2.62
N LEU A 37 -5.22 -2.39 2.59
CA LEU A 37 -5.27 -1.14 1.84
C LEU A 37 -4.32 -1.23 0.63
N ARG A 38 -4.82 -0.86 -0.55
CA ARG A 38 -4.00 -0.74 -1.76
C ARG A 38 -3.76 0.75 -2.03
N LEU A 39 -2.52 1.18 -1.90
CA LEU A 39 -2.10 2.58 -1.97
C LEU A 39 -0.89 2.73 -2.89
N ASP A 40 -0.64 3.94 -3.37
CA ASP A 40 0.65 4.33 -3.93
C ASP A 40 1.64 4.70 -2.80
N VAL A 41 2.87 5.09 -3.14
CA VAL A 41 3.90 5.42 -2.12
C VAL A 41 3.52 6.63 -1.27
N GLN A 42 2.79 7.61 -1.82
CA GLN A 42 2.38 8.82 -1.09
C GLN A 42 1.26 8.50 -0.10
N GLY A 43 0.27 7.71 -0.53
CA GLY A 43 -0.79 7.19 0.33
C GLY A 43 -0.22 6.29 1.42
N ALA A 44 0.73 5.41 1.08
CA ALA A 44 1.41 4.55 2.05
C ALA A 44 2.18 5.36 3.09
N ALA A 45 2.93 6.39 2.68
CA ALA A 45 3.63 7.29 3.60
C ALA A 45 2.66 8.03 4.53
N THR A 46 1.48 8.42 4.03
CA THR A 46 0.46 9.08 4.84
C THR A 46 -0.14 8.11 5.87
N VAL A 47 -0.47 6.89 5.46
CA VAL A 47 -0.97 5.85 6.38
C VAL A 47 0.08 5.47 7.41
N ARG A 48 1.36 5.35 7.06
CA ARG A 48 2.44 5.10 8.03
C ARG A 48 2.55 6.17 9.11
N LYS A 49 2.28 7.45 8.77
CA LYS A 49 2.25 8.53 9.76
C LYS A 49 1.05 8.44 10.68
N MET A 50 -0.13 8.12 10.14
CA MET A 50 -1.38 8.01 10.91
C MET A 50 -1.47 6.71 11.73
N LEU A 51 -0.90 5.63 11.21
CA LEU A 51 -0.91 4.29 11.78
C LEU A 51 0.50 3.69 11.69
N PRO A 52 1.44 4.15 12.54
CA PRO A 52 2.82 3.64 12.57
C PRO A 52 2.92 2.12 12.77
N GLN A 53 1.91 1.56 13.43
CA GLN A 53 1.74 0.13 13.66
C GLN A 53 1.17 -0.65 12.47
N ALA A 54 0.78 -0.03 11.36
CA ALA A 54 0.38 -0.77 10.16
C ALA A 54 1.56 -1.57 9.60
N VAL A 55 1.28 -2.72 8.98
CA VAL A 55 2.28 -3.50 8.24
C VAL A 55 2.27 -3.00 6.81
N SER A 56 3.43 -2.55 6.33
CA SER A 56 3.59 -2.01 4.98
C SER A 56 4.37 -3.00 4.10
N VAL A 57 3.80 -3.31 2.94
CA VAL A 57 4.41 -4.23 1.97
C VAL A 57 4.55 -3.53 0.62
N PHE A 58 5.78 -3.39 0.14
CA PHE A 58 6.05 -2.88 -1.20
C PHE A 58 6.01 -4.03 -2.21
N ILE A 59 5.15 -3.92 -3.23
CA ILE A 59 5.07 -4.91 -4.30
C ILE A 59 5.81 -4.40 -5.53
N THR A 60 6.86 -5.10 -5.93
CA THR A 60 7.69 -4.73 -7.09
C THR A 60 7.62 -5.79 -8.20
N ALA A 61 8.17 -5.46 -9.37
CA ALA A 61 8.46 -6.42 -10.44
C ALA A 61 9.91 -6.92 -10.34
N GLU A 62 10.23 -7.98 -11.08
CA GLU A 62 11.57 -8.59 -11.10
C GLU A 62 12.67 -7.67 -11.63
N SER A 63 12.31 -6.61 -12.33
CA SER A 63 13.22 -5.55 -12.78
C SER A 63 12.45 -4.28 -13.16
N GLU A 64 13.17 -3.17 -13.25
CA GLU A 64 12.64 -1.92 -13.80
C GLU A 64 12.11 -2.11 -15.24
N ALA A 65 12.84 -2.90 -16.05
CA ALA A 65 12.42 -3.22 -17.41
C ALA A 65 11.09 -4.00 -17.43
N ALA A 66 10.93 -4.98 -16.53
CA ALA A 66 9.68 -5.73 -16.39
C ALA A 66 8.52 -4.84 -15.91
N LEU A 67 8.80 -3.91 -14.98
CA LEU A 67 7.82 -2.92 -14.51
C LEU A 67 7.34 -2.04 -15.67
N ALA A 68 8.26 -1.50 -16.45
CA ALA A 68 7.95 -0.70 -17.63
C ALA A 68 7.14 -1.50 -18.67
N GLN A 69 7.56 -2.73 -18.98
CA GLN A 69 6.84 -3.62 -19.90
C GLN A 69 5.40 -3.91 -19.44
N ARG A 70 5.17 -4.10 -18.14
CA ARG A 70 3.82 -4.29 -17.59
C ARG A 70 2.96 -3.03 -17.71
N LEU A 71 3.55 -1.85 -17.50
CA LEU A 71 2.84 -0.58 -17.70
C LEU A 71 2.44 -0.39 -19.16
N VAL A 72 3.32 -0.74 -20.10
CA VAL A 72 3.07 -0.70 -21.55
C VAL A 72 1.97 -1.71 -21.93
N GLY A 73 2.09 -2.95 -21.44
CA GLY A 73 1.24 -4.08 -21.80
C GLY A 73 -0.23 -3.92 -21.36
N ARG A 74 -0.50 -3.06 -20.38
CA ARG A 74 -1.88 -2.75 -19.94
C ARG A 74 -2.69 -1.99 -20.99
N LYS A 75 -2.07 -1.44 -22.05
CA LYS A 75 -2.71 -0.78 -23.23
C LYS A 75 -3.84 0.22 -22.89
N THR A 76 -3.88 0.75 -21.67
CA THR A 76 -5.00 1.55 -21.17
C THR A 76 -4.78 3.05 -21.36
N GLU A 77 -3.59 3.47 -21.81
CA GLU A 77 -3.20 4.89 -21.82
C GLU A 77 -2.43 5.29 -23.09
N PRO A 78 -2.52 6.57 -23.49
CA PRO A 78 -1.74 7.11 -24.59
C PRO A 78 -0.22 7.12 -24.27
N PRO A 79 0.65 7.08 -25.30
CA PRO A 79 2.11 7.00 -25.12
C PRO A 79 2.72 8.11 -24.24
N SER A 80 2.13 9.30 -24.23
CA SER A 80 2.60 10.42 -23.40
C SER A 80 2.44 10.13 -21.90
N ARG A 81 1.30 9.58 -21.48
CA ARG A 81 1.06 9.18 -20.07
C ARG A 81 1.88 7.97 -19.65
N LEU A 82 2.24 7.11 -20.59
CA LEU A 82 3.05 5.94 -20.30
C LEU A 82 4.47 6.33 -19.83
N LEU A 83 5.09 7.33 -20.46
CA LEU A 83 6.40 7.83 -20.06
C LEU A 83 6.37 8.45 -18.66
N GLU A 84 5.34 9.26 -18.37
CA GLU A 84 5.10 9.82 -17.04
C GLU A 84 4.94 8.68 -16.01
N ARG A 85 4.16 7.65 -16.32
CA ARG A 85 3.90 6.54 -15.39
C ARG A 85 5.15 5.68 -15.14
N VAL A 86 5.99 5.47 -16.16
CA VAL A 86 7.28 4.80 -15.99
C VAL A 86 8.22 5.66 -15.13
N ALA A 87 8.29 6.97 -15.38
CA ALA A 87 9.10 7.87 -14.55
C ALA A 87 8.64 7.89 -13.09
N THR A 88 7.32 7.96 -12.85
CA THR A 88 6.73 7.84 -11.52
C THR A 88 7.12 6.52 -10.86
N ALA A 89 6.92 5.39 -11.55
CA ALA A 89 7.24 4.07 -11.01
C ALA A 89 8.73 3.92 -10.64
N ARG A 90 9.64 4.56 -11.40
CA ARG A 90 11.08 4.62 -11.05
C ARG A 90 11.32 5.44 -9.79
N GLY A 91 10.65 6.58 -9.63
CA GLY A 91 10.70 7.38 -8.42
C GLY A 91 10.14 6.62 -7.21
N GLU A 92 9.07 5.86 -7.38
CA GLU A 92 8.49 5.04 -6.31
C GLU A 92 9.46 3.98 -5.76
N LEU A 93 10.34 3.43 -6.61
CA LEU A 93 11.35 2.47 -6.18
C LEU A 93 12.36 3.05 -5.17
N THR A 94 12.58 4.38 -5.16
CA THR A 94 13.49 5.00 -4.19
C THR A 94 12.92 5.07 -2.78
N HIS A 95 11.62 4.78 -2.61
CA HIS A 95 10.94 4.75 -1.32
C HIS A 95 10.78 3.32 -0.78
N MET A 96 11.34 2.31 -1.46
CA MET A 96 11.17 0.90 -1.09
C MET A 96 11.72 0.58 0.30
N ASP A 97 12.79 1.26 0.72
CA ASP A 97 13.43 1.14 2.04
C ASP A 97 12.57 1.67 3.19
N GLU A 98 11.49 2.39 2.89
CA GLU A 98 10.54 2.87 3.89
C GLU A 98 9.50 1.82 4.33
N PHE A 99 9.40 0.69 3.64
CA PHE A 99 8.42 -0.37 3.88
C PHE A 99 8.99 -1.48 4.76
N ASP A 100 8.13 -2.16 5.51
CA ASP A 100 8.53 -3.28 6.39
C ASP A 100 8.96 -4.52 5.59
N TYR A 101 8.29 -4.75 4.46
CA TYR A 101 8.51 -5.90 3.57
C TYR A 101 8.53 -5.50 2.10
N VAL A 102 9.27 -6.26 1.30
CA VAL A 102 9.25 -6.17 -0.16
C VAL A 102 8.88 -7.53 -0.74
N VAL A 103 7.89 -7.57 -1.62
CA VAL A 103 7.46 -8.78 -2.33
C VAL A 103 7.62 -8.56 -3.83
N CYS A 104 8.34 -9.48 -4.49
CA CYS A 104 8.56 -9.42 -5.93
C CYS A 104 7.50 -10.23 -6.66
N ASN A 105 6.57 -9.53 -7.32
CA ASN A 105 5.61 -10.17 -8.21
C ASN A 105 6.27 -10.42 -9.56
N SER A 106 6.84 -11.60 -9.79
CA SER A 106 7.47 -11.98 -11.06
C SER A 106 6.45 -12.48 -12.08
N ALA A 107 6.75 -12.36 -13.38
CA ALA A 107 5.80 -12.79 -14.42
C ALA A 107 5.47 -14.29 -14.29
N GLY A 108 4.18 -14.63 -14.29
CA GLY A 108 3.71 -16.01 -14.11
C GLY A 108 3.81 -16.54 -12.68
N GLN A 109 4.21 -15.73 -11.69
CA GLN A 109 4.38 -16.15 -10.29
C GLN A 109 3.34 -15.49 -9.35
N MET A 110 2.12 -15.30 -9.83
CA MET A 110 1.04 -14.70 -9.02
C MET A 110 0.76 -15.50 -7.76
N GLU A 111 0.64 -16.83 -7.87
CA GLU A 111 0.36 -17.71 -6.74
C GLU A 111 1.44 -17.61 -5.66
N ARG A 112 2.71 -17.55 -6.07
CA ARG A 112 3.84 -17.33 -5.16
C ARG A 112 3.74 -15.97 -4.47
N THR A 113 3.43 -14.92 -5.22
CA THR A 113 3.26 -13.56 -4.66
C THR A 113 2.18 -13.54 -3.58
N VAL A 114 1.04 -14.19 -3.85
CA VAL A 114 -0.06 -14.30 -2.89
C VAL A 114 0.37 -15.11 -1.67
N HIS A 115 1.07 -16.23 -1.87
CA HIS A 115 1.59 -17.04 -0.77
C HIS A 115 2.55 -16.25 0.12
N GLU A 116 3.47 -15.48 -0.45
CA GLU A 116 4.40 -14.62 0.29
C GLU A 116 3.67 -13.54 1.09
N LEU A 117 2.62 -12.92 0.52
CA LEU A 117 1.77 -11.95 1.25
C LEU A 117 1.02 -12.60 2.41
N CYS A 118 0.43 -13.78 2.22
CA CYS A 118 -0.23 -14.53 3.29
C CYS A 118 0.76 -14.90 4.40
N ALA A 119 1.97 -15.34 4.04
CA ALA A 119 3.01 -15.68 5.01
C ALA A 119 3.43 -14.47 5.87
N ILE A 120 3.50 -13.27 5.28
CA ILE A 120 3.75 -12.02 6.03
C ILE A 120 2.61 -11.76 7.03
N ILE A 121 1.35 -11.88 6.59
CA ILE A 121 0.18 -11.66 7.44
C ILE A 121 0.19 -12.65 8.62
N ASP A 122 0.42 -13.93 8.35
CA ASP A 122 0.45 -14.97 9.38
C ASP A 122 1.60 -14.75 10.36
N ALA A 123 2.79 -14.38 9.86
CA ALA A 123 3.94 -14.07 10.70
C ALA A 123 3.68 -12.86 11.61
N GLU A 124 3.04 -11.81 11.10
CA GLU A 124 2.70 -10.61 11.87
C GLU A 124 1.63 -10.87 12.94
N LYS A 125 0.69 -11.79 12.68
CA LYS A 125 -0.30 -12.25 13.68
C LYS A 125 0.32 -13.09 14.80
N LEU A 126 1.45 -13.74 14.56
CA LEU A 126 2.13 -14.59 15.53
C LEU A 126 3.11 -13.81 16.44
N ARG A 127 3.20 -12.48 16.29
CA ARG A 127 4.06 -11.66 17.17
C ARG A 127 3.53 -11.69 18.60
N LEU A 128 4.44 -11.88 19.56
CA LEU A 128 4.11 -11.94 20.99
C LEU A 128 3.36 -10.70 21.49
N ARG A 129 3.69 -9.53 20.93
CA ARG A 129 3.01 -8.27 21.24
C ARG A 129 2.07 -7.97 20.09
N GLU A 130 0.77 -7.95 20.41
CA GLU A 130 -0.24 -7.46 19.50
C GLU A 130 0.03 -6.00 19.18
N ARG A 131 -0.08 -5.64 17.90
CA ARG A 131 0.07 -4.25 17.47
C ARG A 131 -1.16 -3.49 17.95
N SER A 132 -0.99 -2.61 18.94
CA SER A 132 -2.07 -1.70 19.36
C SER A 132 -2.20 -0.58 18.36
N TYR A 133 -3.42 -0.38 17.84
CA TYR A 133 -3.70 0.70 16.91
C TYR A 133 -4.32 1.88 17.65
N ASP A 134 -3.68 3.05 17.60
CA ASP A 134 -4.23 4.31 18.12
C ASP A 134 -5.21 4.91 17.10
N LEU A 135 -6.36 4.23 16.95
CA LEU A 135 -7.37 4.49 15.95
C LEU A 135 -8.58 5.25 16.51
#